data_AF-A0AAC9LHH1-F1
#
_entry.id   AF-A0AAC9LHH1-F1
#
_cell.length_a   1.000
_cell.length_b   1.000
_cell.length_c   1.000
_cell.angle_alpha   90.00
_cell.angle_beta   90.00
_cell.angle_gamma   90.00
#
_symmetry.space_group_name_H-M   'P 1'
#
loop_
_entity.id
_entity.type
_entity.pdbx_description
1 polymer ?
#
loop_
_entity_poly.entity_id
_entity_poly.type
_entity_poly.pdbx_seq_one_letter_code
_entity_poly.pdbx_strand_id
1 'polypeptide(L)'
;MTTPSALDVFRQALTSLQTGEVQAWLDLCTEDVVFEFPFARPGQPRSVEGRQALGEYLTGVMSRTHVDGLSSLETHQTLNPDVAIIEMTATGTVAGTGEPYQMSYVVVLTVRDGLIARYRDYWNPLDAPDQDVVDHDAADQHPAGQEGGRTEAMRADQLSGRVLVTGASGTTGSRVAARLAARGLEVISANRAGIGPAGTVGTRFDWHDASTHPDALVGVDRMYLVAPGDDGDPQAVMLPFLKLARDAGVRRVVLLSTSVVAAGGPGPGIVHEAVAEIFDEWAVLRPSWFMQNVLGDHVHAQSIRADSVITTAAGNGRVGFIDADDIARVGVEALLSPTPLNTDLILTGPAALSYDDVAAILTEVSGLPITHVTDDADKLRVRFEAVGVNPMIATFLAQLDVAIAGGIEDRTTDTVLRVTGTAPRSFREFAAAEFRL
;
A
#
# COMPACT_ATOMS: atom_id res chain seq x y z
N MET A 1 -0.84 32.98 12.88
CA MET A 1 -0.19 32.02 11.97
C MET A 1 0.19 30.85 12.83
N THR A 2 -0.32 29.66 12.51
CA THR A 2 0.00 28.41 13.22
C THR A 2 1.45 28.01 12.92
N THR A 3 2.21 27.64 13.96
CA THR A 3 3.57 27.10 13.80
C THR A 3 3.49 25.78 13.00
N PRO A 4 4.35 25.57 11.99
CA PRO A 4 4.35 24.34 11.19
C PRO A 4 4.57 23.10 12.06
N SER A 5 3.86 22.01 11.76
CA SER A 5 4.08 20.72 12.43
C SER A 5 5.38 20.07 11.97
N ALA A 6 5.88 19.05 12.70
CA ALA A 6 7.07 18.29 12.29
C ALA A 6 6.94 17.71 10.87
N LEU A 7 5.72 17.30 10.50
CA LEU A 7 5.41 16.74 9.19
C LEU A 7 5.49 17.79 8.06
N ASP A 8 5.03 19.01 8.33
CA ASP A 8 5.07 20.11 7.35
C ASP A 8 6.51 20.54 7.09
N VAL A 9 7.31 20.66 8.15
CA VAL A 9 8.75 20.95 8.05
C VAL A 9 9.48 19.84 7.29
N PHE A 10 9.15 18.57 7.57
CA PHE A 10 9.75 17.43 6.87
C PHE A 10 9.42 17.43 5.36
N ARG A 11 8.17 17.70 4.97
CA ARG A 11 7.78 17.78 3.54
C ARG A 11 8.55 18.88 2.80
N GLN A 12 8.73 20.02 3.45
CA GLN A 12 9.54 21.11 2.90
C GLN A 12 11.00 20.67 2.72
N ALA A 13 11.54 19.99 3.73
CA ALA A 13 12.89 19.45 3.69
C ALA A 13 13.08 18.45 2.55
N LEU A 14 12.12 17.54 2.34
CA LEU A 14 12.15 16.52 1.28
C LEU A 14 12.44 17.11 -0.10
N THR A 15 11.86 18.27 -0.39
CA THR A 15 12.03 18.98 -1.66
C THR A 15 13.49 19.40 -1.85
N SER A 16 14.15 19.85 -0.78
CA SER A 16 15.57 20.26 -0.78
C SER A 16 16.54 19.09 -0.90
N LEU A 17 16.19 17.89 -0.41
CA LEU A 17 17.00 16.68 -0.61
C LEU A 17 17.01 16.25 -2.08
N GLN A 18 15.87 16.34 -2.76
CA GLN A 18 15.74 15.94 -4.17
C GLN A 18 16.46 16.89 -5.13
N THR A 19 16.57 18.17 -4.80
CA THR A 19 17.29 19.16 -5.62
C THR A 19 18.80 19.21 -5.32
N GLY A 20 19.26 18.52 -4.27
CA GLY A 20 20.67 18.55 -3.83
C GLY A 20 21.11 19.90 -3.24
N GLU A 21 20.17 20.77 -2.87
CA GLU A 21 20.46 22.11 -2.35
C GLU A 21 20.71 22.07 -0.84
N VAL A 22 21.97 21.81 -0.45
CA VAL A 22 22.39 21.73 0.97
C VAL A 22 21.97 22.97 1.77
N GLN A 23 22.11 24.17 1.20
CA GLN A 23 21.75 25.41 1.91
C GLN A 23 20.26 25.48 2.23
N ALA A 24 19.38 25.06 1.30
CA ALA A 24 17.95 25.05 1.52
C ALA A 24 17.54 24.08 2.64
N TRP A 25 18.28 22.98 2.81
CA TRP A 25 18.10 22.06 3.94
C TRP A 25 18.58 22.67 5.27
N LEU A 26 19.71 23.37 5.26
CA LEU A 26 20.25 24.04 6.46
C LEU A 26 19.34 25.17 6.96
N ASP A 27 18.67 25.88 6.04
CA ASP A 27 17.73 26.95 6.37
C ASP A 27 16.49 26.44 7.14
N LEU A 28 16.19 25.13 7.05
CA LEU A 28 15.13 24.46 7.80
C LEU A 28 15.56 23.99 9.19
N CYS A 29 16.83 24.16 9.58
CA CYS A 29 17.37 23.68 10.84
C CYS A 29 17.57 24.81 11.86
N THR A 30 17.47 24.52 13.15
CA THR A 30 17.89 25.46 14.20
C THR A 30 19.42 25.62 14.20
N GLU A 31 19.94 26.70 14.81
CA GLU A 31 21.39 26.95 14.86
C GLU A 31 22.14 25.82 15.60
N ASP A 32 21.49 25.30 16.65
CA ASP A 32 21.93 24.24 17.55
C ASP A 32 21.41 22.85 17.14
N VAL A 33 21.05 22.63 15.87
CA VAL A 33 20.49 21.35 15.39
C VAL A 33 21.42 20.17 15.71
N VAL A 34 20.83 19.03 16.08
CA VAL A 34 21.58 17.80 16.36
C VAL A 34 21.14 16.67 15.44
N PHE A 35 22.07 16.13 14.66
CA PHE A 35 21.89 14.91 13.87
C PHE A 35 22.56 13.75 14.57
N GLU A 36 21.83 12.66 14.84
CA GLU A 36 22.37 11.46 15.48
C GLU A 36 22.24 10.25 14.57
N PHE A 37 23.27 9.41 14.58
CA PHE A 37 23.39 8.22 13.74
C PHE A 37 23.65 6.98 14.62
N PRO A 38 22.62 6.37 15.22
CA PRO A 38 22.77 5.27 16.17
C PRO A 38 23.50 4.04 15.61
N PHE A 39 23.44 3.84 14.29
CA PHE A 39 24.12 2.74 13.60
C PHE A 39 25.41 3.15 12.88
N ALA A 40 25.96 4.35 13.13
CA ALA A 40 27.23 4.80 12.56
C ALA A 40 28.36 3.77 12.75
N ARG A 41 29.04 3.42 11.65
CA ARG A 41 30.18 2.48 11.65
C ARG A 41 31.36 3.06 12.44
N PRO A 42 32.27 2.23 12.99
CA PRO A 42 33.50 2.72 13.61
C PRO A 42 34.27 3.67 12.66
N GLY A 43 34.64 4.86 13.16
CA GLY A 43 35.30 5.89 12.36
C GLY A 43 34.37 6.91 11.70
N GLN A 44 33.04 6.72 11.74
CA GLN A 44 32.06 7.72 11.34
C GLN A 44 31.51 8.49 12.56
N PRO A 45 31.09 9.76 12.39
CA PRO A 45 30.49 10.53 13.47
C PRO A 45 29.17 9.90 13.91
N ARG A 46 28.99 9.72 15.23
CA ARG A 46 27.72 9.27 15.84
C ARG A 46 26.73 10.41 16.07
N SER A 47 27.23 11.63 16.11
CA SER A 47 26.46 12.86 16.26
C SER A 47 27.14 13.97 15.47
N VAL A 48 26.35 14.88 14.89
CA VAL A 48 26.79 16.12 14.26
C VAL A 48 25.96 17.25 14.86
N GLU A 49 26.63 18.23 15.47
CA GLU A 49 25.99 19.28 16.25
C GLU A 49 26.27 20.65 15.64
N GLY A 50 25.20 21.43 15.45
CA GLY A 50 25.25 22.77 14.89
C GLY A 50 25.11 22.81 13.37
N ARG A 51 24.46 23.86 12.87
CA ARG A 51 24.13 24.01 11.43
C ARG A 51 25.38 24.01 10.54
N GLN A 52 26.48 24.60 11.00
CA GLN A 52 27.74 24.61 10.24
C GLN A 52 28.32 23.20 10.04
N ALA A 53 28.46 22.43 11.14
CA ALA A 53 29.01 21.07 11.07
C ALA A 53 28.09 20.14 10.26
N LEU A 54 26.78 20.34 10.35
CA LEU A 54 25.80 19.64 9.52
C LEU A 54 26.01 19.93 8.02
N GLY A 55 26.27 21.19 7.65
CA GLY A 55 26.55 21.55 6.26
C GLY A 55 27.78 20.87 5.68
N GLU A 56 28.87 20.82 6.46
CA GLU A 56 30.10 20.11 6.08
C GLU A 56 29.84 18.60 5.90
N TYR A 57 29.09 17.99 6.83
CA TYR A 57 28.71 16.59 6.77
C TYR A 57 27.86 16.26 5.54
N LEU A 58 26.78 17.01 5.30
CA LEU A 58 25.86 16.78 4.18
C LEU A 58 26.55 16.96 2.83
N THR A 59 27.42 17.96 2.70
CA THR A 59 28.24 18.15 1.49
C THR A 59 29.16 16.94 1.23
N GLY A 60 29.76 16.39 2.29
CA GLY A 60 30.56 15.17 2.22
C GLY A 60 29.76 13.92 1.85
N VAL A 61 28.49 13.83 2.25
CA VAL A 61 27.60 12.72 1.86
C VAL A 61 27.15 12.87 0.41
N MET A 62 26.64 14.04 0.02
CA MET A 62 26.10 14.31 -1.32
C MET A 62 27.17 14.29 -2.43
N SER A 63 28.44 14.50 -2.09
CA SER A 63 29.54 14.33 -3.05
C SER A 63 29.86 12.86 -3.36
N ARG A 64 29.41 11.91 -2.52
CA ARG A 64 29.66 10.47 -2.67
C ARG A 64 28.44 9.68 -3.14
N THR A 65 27.25 10.22 -2.94
CA THR A 65 26.00 9.55 -3.27
C THR A 65 25.04 10.55 -3.87
N HIS A 66 24.56 10.26 -5.08
CA HIS A 66 23.45 10.97 -5.67
C HIS A 66 22.16 10.23 -5.34
N VAL A 67 21.17 10.93 -4.80
CA VAL A 67 19.85 10.36 -4.51
C VAL A 67 18.94 10.70 -5.67
N ASP A 68 18.56 9.68 -6.45
CA ASP A 68 17.69 9.80 -7.62
C ASP A 68 16.21 9.77 -7.23
N GLY A 69 15.88 9.24 -6.05
CA GLY A 69 14.51 9.13 -5.58
C GLY A 69 14.36 8.67 -4.14
N LEU A 70 13.15 8.88 -3.62
CA LEU A 70 12.70 8.37 -2.32
C LEU A 70 11.49 7.48 -2.58
N SER A 71 11.49 6.29 -1.99
CA SER A 71 10.44 5.28 -2.09
C SER A 71 10.03 4.81 -0.69
N SER A 72 8.91 4.08 -0.59
CA SER A 72 8.38 3.58 0.70
C SER A 72 8.27 4.66 1.78
N LEU A 73 7.91 5.89 1.39
CA LEU A 73 7.80 7.01 2.30
C LEU A 73 6.51 6.88 3.12
N GLU A 74 6.65 6.51 4.39
CA GLU A 74 5.58 6.53 5.38
C GLU A 74 5.89 7.59 6.44
N THR A 75 4.86 8.29 6.90
CA THR A 75 5.01 9.33 7.90
C THR A 75 4.00 9.14 9.02
N HIS A 76 4.49 9.06 10.25
CA HIS A 76 3.69 8.85 11.44
C HIS A 76 3.74 10.12 12.29
N GLN A 77 2.57 10.73 12.48
CA GLN A 77 2.41 11.80 13.45
C GLN A 77 2.37 11.19 14.85
N THR A 78 3.18 11.73 15.76
CA THR A 78 3.12 11.30 17.17
C THR A 78 2.11 12.14 17.95
N LEU A 79 1.79 11.71 19.17
CA LEU A 79 0.97 12.52 20.10
C LEU A 79 1.61 13.88 20.43
N ASN A 80 2.92 14.03 20.22
CA ASN A 80 3.58 15.32 20.25
C ASN A 80 3.67 15.88 18.82
N PRO A 81 2.96 16.97 18.47
CA PRO A 81 2.97 17.53 17.11
C PRO A 81 4.35 18.03 16.66
N ASP A 82 5.27 18.25 17.60
CA ASP A 82 6.65 18.63 17.33
C ASP A 82 7.55 17.43 17.01
N VAL A 83 7.03 16.20 17.07
CA VAL A 83 7.78 14.97 16.76
C VAL A 83 7.05 14.15 15.69
N ALA A 84 7.80 13.75 14.67
CA ALA A 84 7.34 12.84 13.62
C ALA A 84 8.31 11.67 13.46
N ILE A 85 7.77 10.52 13.05
CA ILE A 85 8.54 9.36 12.63
C ILE A 85 8.37 9.24 11.12
N ILE A 86 9.47 9.04 10.40
CA ILE A 86 9.46 8.91 8.95
C ILE A 86 10.17 7.63 8.57
N GLU A 87 9.50 6.77 7.83
CA GLU A 87 10.10 5.59 7.21
C GLU A 87 10.29 5.90 5.73
N MET A 88 11.46 5.63 5.18
CA MET A 88 11.73 5.87 3.76
C MET A 88 12.85 4.98 3.25
N THR A 89 12.92 4.81 1.93
CA THR A 89 14.06 4.20 1.25
C THR A 89 14.60 5.18 0.21
N ALA A 90 15.84 5.61 0.37
CA ALA A 90 16.52 6.43 -0.64
C ALA A 90 17.19 5.52 -1.66
N THR A 91 16.98 5.83 -2.93
CA THR A 91 17.62 5.17 -4.07
C THR A 91 18.45 6.17 -4.84
N GLY A 92 19.56 5.74 -5.39
CA GLY A 92 20.25 6.51 -6.41
C GLY A 92 21.53 5.84 -6.88
N THR A 93 22.62 6.61 -6.98
CA THR A 93 23.89 6.12 -7.51
C THR A 93 25.08 6.55 -6.66
N VAL A 94 26.08 5.67 -6.55
CA VAL A 94 27.35 5.98 -5.89
C VAL A 94 28.26 6.74 -6.85
N ALA A 95 28.70 7.93 -6.44
CA ALA A 95 29.57 8.77 -7.24
C ALA A 95 30.93 8.10 -7.47
N GLY A 96 31.38 8.08 -8.72
CA GLY A 96 32.66 7.50 -9.14
C GLY A 96 32.61 6.04 -9.58
N THR A 97 31.68 5.22 -9.07
CA THR A 97 31.49 3.83 -9.54
C THR A 97 30.23 3.67 -10.39
N GLY A 98 29.21 4.50 -10.19
CA GLY A 98 27.92 4.39 -10.88
C GLY A 98 27.05 3.22 -10.39
N GLU A 99 27.50 2.51 -9.35
CA GLU A 99 26.73 1.41 -8.74
C GLU A 99 25.43 1.93 -8.12
N PRO A 100 24.34 1.15 -8.17
CA PRO A 100 23.08 1.53 -7.55
C PRO A 100 23.25 1.65 -6.04
N TYR A 101 22.76 2.75 -5.50
CA TYR A 101 22.64 3.01 -4.07
C TYR A 101 21.20 2.76 -3.64
N GLN A 102 21.00 1.98 -2.59
CA GLN A 102 19.70 1.84 -1.93
C GLN A 102 19.92 1.77 -0.42
N MET A 103 19.15 2.54 0.34
CA MET A 103 19.26 2.57 1.79
C MET A 103 17.88 2.79 2.40
N SER A 104 17.46 1.92 3.31
CA SER A 104 16.26 2.14 4.11
C SER A 104 16.58 2.91 5.40
N TYR A 105 15.65 3.78 5.81
CA TYR A 105 15.78 4.68 6.96
C TYR A 105 14.51 4.67 7.79
N VAL A 106 14.67 4.69 9.11
CA VAL A 106 13.67 5.26 10.02
C VAL A 106 14.26 6.54 10.60
N VAL A 107 13.54 7.64 10.53
CA VAL A 107 13.95 8.94 11.03
C VAL A 107 13.00 9.38 12.12
N VAL A 108 13.55 9.77 13.28
CA VAL A 108 12.77 10.45 14.31
C VAL A 108 13.14 11.92 14.29
N LEU A 109 12.23 12.75 13.77
CA LEU A 109 12.38 14.18 13.60
C LEU A 109 11.76 14.92 14.78
N THR A 110 12.45 15.90 15.33
CA THR A 110 11.89 16.85 16.29
C THR A 110 12.08 18.28 15.80
N VAL A 111 10.99 19.04 15.78
CA VAL A 111 10.99 20.45 15.42
C VAL A 111 10.82 21.34 16.64
N ARG A 112 11.33 22.57 16.53
CA ARG A 112 11.17 23.63 17.52
C ARG A 112 10.98 24.93 16.76
N ASP A 113 9.88 25.63 17.03
CA ASP A 113 9.52 26.88 16.36
C ASP A 113 9.46 26.76 14.82
N GLY A 114 9.03 25.60 14.31
CA GLY A 114 8.93 25.33 12.87
C GLY A 114 10.25 25.02 12.18
N LEU A 115 11.34 24.78 12.93
CA LEU A 115 12.65 24.39 12.42
C LEU A 115 13.08 23.05 13.00
N ILE A 116 13.86 22.27 12.25
CA ILE A 116 14.44 21.00 12.67
C ILE A 116 15.45 21.26 13.78
N ALA A 117 15.16 20.76 14.98
CA ALA A 117 16.05 20.85 16.13
C ALA A 117 16.80 19.54 16.38
N ARG A 118 16.20 18.39 16.04
CA ARG A 118 16.84 17.08 16.17
C ARG A 118 16.42 16.14 15.05
N TYR A 119 17.39 15.42 14.50
CA TYR A 119 17.20 14.43 13.45
C TYR A 119 17.92 13.14 13.83
N ARG A 120 17.17 12.09 14.19
CA ARG A 120 17.75 10.79 14.51
C ARG A 120 17.56 9.85 13.35
N ASP A 121 18.67 9.44 12.74
CA ASP A 121 18.70 8.66 11.52
C ASP A 121 19.07 7.20 11.83
N TYR A 122 18.07 6.32 11.74
CA TYR A 122 18.21 4.87 11.83
C TYR A 122 18.24 4.27 10.43
N TRP A 123 19.31 4.52 9.70
CA TRP A 123 19.60 3.83 8.45
C TRP A 123 19.88 2.34 8.69
N ASN A 124 19.46 1.48 7.74
CA ASN A 124 19.63 0.04 7.83
C ASN A 124 21.10 -0.36 7.58
N PRO A 125 21.83 -0.88 8.59
CA PRO A 125 23.23 -1.21 8.43
C PRO A 125 23.52 -2.33 7.43
N LEU A 126 22.51 -3.16 7.10
CA LEU A 126 22.62 -4.27 6.15
C LEU A 126 22.57 -3.82 4.68
N ASP A 127 22.03 -2.63 4.40
CA ASP A 127 21.93 -2.11 3.02
C ASP A 127 23.20 -1.37 2.59
N ALA A 128 24.08 -1.05 3.53
CA ALA A 128 25.33 -0.35 3.25
C ALA A 128 26.32 -1.32 2.56
N PRO A 129 26.93 -0.94 1.41
CA PRO A 129 27.79 -1.83 0.66
C PRO A 129 28.93 -2.40 1.52
N ASP A 130 29.15 -3.71 1.38
CA ASP A 130 30.30 -4.41 1.96
C ASP A 130 31.58 -3.93 1.29
N GLN A 131 32.53 -3.44 2.07
CA GLN A 131 33.88 -3.13 1.59
C GLN A 131 34.93 -4.13 2.08
N ASP A 132 34.54 -5.23 2.73
CA ASP A 132 35.47 -6.24 3.24
C ASP A 132 34.99 -7.67 2.92
N VAL A 133 35.27 -8.14 1.70
CA VAL A 133 35.41 -9.58 1.44
C VAL A 133 36.67 -9.80 0.61
N VAL A 134 37.73 -10.24 1.30
CA VAL A 134 38.87 -10.89 0.67
C VAL A 134 38.42 -12.30 0.30
N ASP A 135 38.46 -12.56 -0.99
CA ASP A 135 38.10 -13.80 -1.67
C ASP A 135 38.87 -15.01 -1.10
N HIS A 136 38.15 -16.06 -0.67
CA HIS A 136 38.74 -17.38 -0.47
C HIS A 136 37.74 -18.49 -0.83
N ASP A 137 38.19 -19.27 -1.80
CA ASP A 137 37.89 -20.67 -2.08
C ASP A 137 36.75 -20.99 -3.06
N ALA A 138 37.20 -21.17 -4.31
CA ALA A 138 36.64 -22.10 -5.26
C ALA A 138 36.94 -23.56 -4.85
N ALA A 139 35.90 -24.40 -4.78
CA ALA A 139 35.85 -25.78 -5.29
C ALA A 139 34.64 -26.51 -4.72
N ASP A 140 33.66 -26.86 -5.56
CA ASP A 140 33.39 -28.26 -5.87
C ASP A 140 32.19 -28.36 -6.83
N GLN A 141 32.45 -28.93 -8.01
CA GLN A 141 31.42 -29.44 -8.90
C GLN A 141 31.33 -30.95 -8.69
N HIS A 142 30.12 -31.51 -8.62
CA HIS A 142 29.75 -32.71 -9.38
C HIS A 142 28.22 -32.83 -9.51
N PRO A 143 27.71 -33.51 -10.56
CA PRO A 143 26.33 -33.35 -11.04
C PRO A 143 25.44 -34.55 -10.68
N ALA A 144 24.13 -34.31 -10.55
CA ALA A 144 23.13 -35.38 -10.60
C ALA A 144 21.74 -34.87 -11.02
N GLY A 145 21.11 -35.58 -11.97
CA GLY A 145 19.65 -35.80 -11.93
C GLY A 145 18.79 -35.07 -12.97
N GLN A 146 18.77 -35.55 -14.21
CA GLN A 146 17.75 -35.23 -15.22
C GLN A 146 16.37 -35.85 -14.87
N GLU A 147 15.70 -35.36 -13.83
CA GLU A 147 14.25 -35.58 -13.61
C GLU A 147 13.50 -34.32 -13.15
N GLY A 148 14.22 -33.27 -12.69
CA GLY A 148 13.63 -31.96 -12.31
C GLY A 148 13.27 -31.03 -13.48
N GLY A 149 13.82 -31.27 -14.67
CA GLY A 149 13.78 -30.31 -15.78
C GLY A 149 12.40 -30.00 -16.36
N ARG A 150 11.38 -30.87 -16.21
CA ARG A 150 10.02 -30.58 -16.69
C ARG A 150 9.20 -29.74 -15.72
N THR A 151 9.35 -29.97 -14.41
CA THR A 151 8.66 -29.18 -13.38
C THR A 151 9.33 -27.82 -13.19
N GLU A 152 10.65 -27.75 -13.32
CA GLU A 152 11.42 -26.49 -13.31
C GLU A 152 11.17 -25.67 -14.58
N ALA A 153 11.10 -26.29 -15.76
CA ALA A 153 10.75 -25.57 -16.99
C ALA A 153 9.30 -25.06 -17.00
N MET A 154 8.33 -25.83 -16.48
CA MET A 154 6.95 -25.34 -16.32
C MET A 154 6.86 -24.20 -15.29
N ARG A 155 7.63 -24.25 -14.19
CA ARG A 155 7.74 -23.14 -13.24
C ARG A 155 8.42 -21.91 -13.87
N ALA A 156 9.48 -22.10 -14.63
CA ALA A 156 10.20 -21.02 -15.30
C ALA A 156 9.35 -20.34 -16.40
N ASP A 157 8.55 -21.11 -17.15
CA ASP A 157 7.61 -20.60 -18.14
C ASP A 157 6.40 -19.89 -17.49
N GLN A 158 6.01 -20.28 -16.28
CA GLN A 158 5.01 -19.55 -15.49
C GLN A 158 5.54 -18.24 -14.87
N LEU A 159 6.86 -18.10 -14.70
CA LEU A 159 7.53 -16.94 -14.10
C LEU A 159 8.13 -15.98 -15.14
N SER A 160 8.03 -16.27 -16.44
CA SER A 160 8.65 -15.51 -17.53
C SER A 160 7.84 -14.30 -18.04
N GLY A 161 6.69 -13.99 -17.41
CA GLY A 161 5.77 -12.93 -17.82
C GLY A 161 5.73 -11.74 -16.85
N ARG A 162 5.48 -10.53 -17.37
CA ARG A 162 5.30 -9.32 -16.55
C ARG A 162 3.87 -9.22 -16.04
N VAL A 163 3.73 -8.85 -14.77
CA VAL A 163 2.42 -8.66 -14.14
C VAL A 163 2.16 -7.17 -13.93
N LEU A 164 1.10 -6.66 -14.55
CA LEU A 164 0.62 -5.30 -14.29
C LEU A 164 -0.22 -5.27 -13.01
N VAL A 165 0.04 -4.29 -12.14
CA VAL A 165 -0.80 -4.00 -10.98
C VAL A 165 -1.21 -2.54 -11.06
N THR A 166 -2.49 -2.27 -11.31
CA THR A 166 -3.03 -0.91 -11.19
C THR A 166 -3.36 -0.60 -9.73
N GLY A 167 -3.32 0.68 -9.36
CA GLY A 167 -3.53 1.08 -7.97
C GLY A 167 -2.45 0.51 -7.03
N ALA A 168 -1.23 0.34 -7.53
CA ALA A 168 -0.10 -0.28 -6.82
C ALA A 168 0.34 0.47 -5.54
N SER A 169 -0.11 1.71 -5.33
CA SER A 169 0.09 2.46 -4.09
C SER A 169 -1.10 2.36 -3.11
N GLY A 170 -2.22 1.76 -3.52
CA GLY A 170 -3.44 1.63 -2.74
C GLY A 170 -3.46 0.41 -1.83
N THR A 171 -4.49 0.31 -0.99
CA THR A 171 -4.60 -0.67 0.10
C THR A 171 -4.37 -2.12 -0.33
N THR A 172 -4.95 -2.56 -1.45
CA THR A 172 -4.78 -3.93 -1.94
C THR A 172 -3.67 -4.05 -2.99
N GLY A 173 -3.56 -3.08 -3.89
CA GLY A 173 -2.59 -3.10 -4.98
C GLY A 173 -1.13 -3.15 -4.49
N SER A 174 -0.78 -2.38 -3.44
CA SER A 174 0.57 -2.42 -2.87
C SER A 174 0.94 -3.79 -2.30
N ARG A 175 -0.01 -4.43 -1.62
CA ARG A 175 0.13 -5.76 -1.04
C ARG A 175 0.26 -6.85 -2.10
N VAL A 176 -0.47 -6.73 -3.21
CA VAL A 176 -0.37 -7.62 -4.37
C VAL A 176 0.99 -7.45 -5.05
N ALA A 177 1.38 -6.21 -5.35
CA ALA A 177 2.66 -5.90 -5.99
C ALA A 177 3.85 -6.43 -5.18
N ALA A 178 3.88 -6.16 -3.88
CA ALA A 178 4.94 -6.64 -2.98
C ALA A 178 5.03 -8.18 -2.95
N ARG A 179 3.88 -8.88 -2.90
CA ARG A 179 3.85 -10.35 -2.88
C ARG A 179 4.28 -10.98 -4.20
N LEU A 180 3.95 -10.37 -5.33
CA LEU A 180 4.41 -10.82 -6.65
C LEU A 180 5.92 -10.60 -6.80
N ALA A 181 6.42 -9.43 -6.41
CA ALA A 181 7.85 -9.12 -6.43
C ALA A 181 8.66 -10.08 -5.54
N ALA A 182 8.14 -10.41 -4.34
CA ALA A 182 8.76 -11.41 -3.45
C ALA A 182 8.79 -12.83 -4.04
N ARG A 183 7.99 -13.13 -5.08
CA ARG A 183 8.06 -14.38 -5.85
C ARG A 183 9.01 -14.31 -7.05
N GLY A 184 9.77 -13.22 -7.19
CA GLY A 184 10.73 -13.01 -8.26
C GLY A 184 10.10 -12.65 -9.61
N LEU A 185 8.82 -12.25 -9.63
CA LEU A 185 8.14 -11.79 -10.83
C LEU A 185 8.48 -10.32 -11.12
N GLU A 186 8.60 -9.98 -12.40
CA GLU A 186 8.70 -8.59 -12.81
C GLU A 186 7.30 -7.93 -12.76
N VAL A 187 7.12 -7.03 -11.80
CA VAL A 187 5.85 -6.35 -11.55
C VAL A 187 5.88 -4.94 -12.11
N ILE A 188 4.92 -4.62 -12.97
CA ILE A 188 4.67 -3.26 -13.46
C ILE A 188 3.69 -2.58 -12.51
N SER A 189 4.17 -1.65 -11.71
CA SER A 189 3.38 -0.87 -10.76
C SER A 189 2.82 0.37 -11.45
N ALA A 190 1.56 0.30 -11.86
CA ALA A 190 0.88 1.36 -12.61
C ALA A 190 0.12 2.31 -11.68
N ASN A 191 0.52 3.58 -11.69
CA ASN A 191 -0.15 4.67 -10.98
C ASN A 191 0.19 6.04 -11.58
N ARG A 192 -0.53 7.09 -11.15
CA ARG A 192 -0.38 8.44 -11.69
C ARG A 192 1.01 9.04 -11.48
N ALA A 193 1.71 8.66 -10.41
CA ALA A 193 3.05 9.15 -10.12
C ALA A 193 4.13 8.43 -10.94
N GLY A 194 3.84 7.23 -11.46
CA GLY A 194 4.80 6.39 -12.17
C GLY A 194 5.87 5.78 -11.25
N ILE A 195 5.58 5.66 -9.95
CA ILE A 195 6.53 5.18 -8.94
C ILE A 195 6.03 3.87 -8.36
N GLY A 196 6.86 2.83 -8.33
CA GLY A 196 6.54 1.53 -7.72
C GLY A 196 7.24 1.33 -6.37
N PRO A 197 6.71 0.46 -5.48
CA PRO A 197 7.47 -0.01 -4.32
C PRO A 197 8.72 -0.79 -4.75
N ALA A 198 9.66 -0.99 -3.82
CA ALA A 198 10.89 -1.73 -4.06
C ALA A 198 10.62 -3.12 -4.68
N GLY A 199 11.44 -3.51 -5.66
CA GLY A 199 11.27 -4.75 -6.41
C GLY A 199 10.22 -4.68 -7.52
N THR A 200 9.69 -3.50 -7.86
CA THR A 200 8.74 -3.31 -8.96
C THR A 200 9.20 -2.21 -9.92
N VAL A 201 8.71 -2.25 -11.15
CA VAL A 201 8.95 -1.23 -12.18
C VAL A 201 7.78 -0.25 -12.19
N GLY A 202 8.03 0.99 -11.79
CA GLY A 202 7.02 2.05 -11.82
C GLY A 202 6.66 2.43 -13.26
N THR A 203 5.37 2.64 -13.55
CA THR A 203 4.92 3.14 -14.85
C THR A 203 3.79 4.13 -14.66
N ARG A 204 3.89 5.29 -15.33
CA ARG A 204 2.84 6.30 -15.28
C ARG A 204 1.58 5.73 -15.92
N PHE A 205 0.49 5.77 -15.18
CA PHE A 205 -0.81 5.28 -15.63
C PHE A 205 -1.90 6.14 -15.03
N ASP A 206 -2.77 6.66 -15.89
CA ASP A 206 -3.95 7.41 -15.50
C ASP A 206 -5.15 6.87 -16.29
N TRP A 207 -6.19 6.43 -15.59
CA TRP A 207 -7.41 5.91 -16.18
C TRP A 207 -8.04 6.91 -17.17
N HIS A 208 -7.90 8.21 -16.90
CA HIS A 208 -8.51 9.29 -17.68
C HIS A 208 -7.56 9.86 -18.75
N ASP A 209 -6.33 9.35 -18.86
CA ASP A 209 -5.38 9.70 -19.93
C ASP A 209 -4.95 8.44 -20.69
N ALA A 210 -5.69 8.14 -21.75
CA ALA A 210 -5.45 6.98 -22.60
C ALA A 210 -4.06 6.94 -23.26
N SER A 211 -3.35 8.08 -23.34
CA SER A 211 -1.98 8.10 -23.87
C SER A 211 -0.98 7.38 -22.96
N THR A 212 -1.32 7.19 -21.69
CA THR A 212 -0.47 6.50 -20.70
C THR A 212 -0.64 4.97 -20.69
N HIS A 213 -1.69 4.45 -21.33
CA HIS A 213 -2.06 3.03 -21.23
C HIS A 213 -1.12 2.07 -21.97
N PRO A 214 -0.62 2.38 -23.20
CA PRO A 214 0.21 1.45 -23.95
C PRO A 214 1.51 1.05 -23.23
N ASP A 215 2.19 2.01 -22.59
CA ASP A 215 3.46 1.77 -21.90
C ASP A 215 3.30 0.78 -20.72
N ALA A 216 2.15 0.82 -20.04
CA ALA A 216 1.82 -0.10 -18.95
C ALA A 216 1.58 -1.54 -19.41
N LEU A 217 1.43 -1.80 -20.72
CA LEU A 217 1.09 -3.11 -21.28
C LEU A 217 2.28 -3.82 -21.96
N VAL A 218 3.45 -3.16 -22.04
CA VAL A 218 4.62 -3.72 -22.73
C VAL A 218 5.12 -5.00 -22.05
N GLY A 219 4.92 -6.13 -22.72
CA GLY A 219 5.36 -7.46 -22.26
C GLY A 219 4.50 -8.04 -21.13
N VAL A 220 3.35 -7.43 -20.83
CA VAL A 220 2.44 -7.87 -19.77
C VAL A 220 1.58 -9.03 -20.26
N ASP A 221 1.57 -10.14 -19.53
CA ASP A 221 0.67 -11.27 -19.81
C ASP A 221 -0.44 -11.43 -18.76
N ARG A 222 -0.32 -10.78 -17.59
CA ARG A 222 -1.29 -10.83 -16.49
C ARG A 222 -1.50 -9.47 -15.86
N MET A 223 -2.71 -9.19 -15.38
CA MET A 223 -2.99 -7.93 -14.69
C MET A 223 -3.92 -8.06 -13.48
N TYR A 224 -3.59 -7.32 -12.42
CA TYR A 224 -4.46 -7.00 -11.30
C TYR A 224 -5.03 -5.60 -11.48
N LEU A 225 -6.37 -5.50 -11.51
CA LEU A 225 -7.07 -4.26 -11.81
C LEU A 225 -7.83 -3.73 -10.60
N VAL A 226 -7.55 -2.49 -10.25
CA VAL A 226 -8.31 -1.67 -9.31
C VAL A 226 -8.93 -0.51 -10.08
N ALA A 227 -10.25 -0.35 -9.97
CA ALA A 227 -11.00 0.74 -10.55
C ALA A 227 -10.56 2.11 -9.96
N PRO A 228 -10.72 3.22 -10.70
CA PRO A 228 -10.52 4.56 -10.13
C PRO A 228 -11.49 4.81 -8.97
N GLY A 229 -10.96 5.17 -7.79
CA GLY A 229 -11.74 5.24 -6.54
C GLY A 229 -12.77 6.37 -6.48
N ASP A 230 -12.58 7.45 -7.24
CA ASP A 230 -13.41 8.66 -7.19
C ASP A 230 -14.40 8.75 -8.38
N ASP A 231 -14.54 7.69 -9.18
CA ASP A 231 -15.35 7.70 -10.40
C ASP A 231 -16.70 7.00 -10.19
N GLY A 232 -17.78 7.70 -10.54
CA GLY A 232 -19.13 7.13 -10.56
C GLY A 232 -19.41 6.24 -11.78
N ASP A 233 -18.54 6.28 -12.80
CA ASP A 233 -18.64 5.53 -14.05
C ASP A 233 -17.28 4.90 -14.40
N PRO A 234 -16.77 3.94 -13.60
CA PRO A 234 -15.48 3.30 -13.88
C PRO A 234 -15.47 2.54 -15.20
N GLN A 235 -16.63 2.08 -15.70
CA GLN A 235 -16.73 1.35 -16.96
C GLN A 235 -16.33 2.20 -18.17
N ALA A 236 -16.58 3.51 -18.17
CA ALA A 236 -16.23 4.39 -19.27
C ALA A 236 -14.73 4.37 -19.60
N VAL A 237 -13.88 4.26 -18.58
CA VAL A 237 -12.41 4.24 -18.72
C VAL A 237 -11.82 2.84 -18.72
N MET A 238 -12.43 1.89 -18.00
CA MET A 238 -11.90 0.53 -17.90
C MET A 238 -12.18 -0.31 -19.14
N LEU A 239 -13.37 -0.20 -19.77
CA LEU A 239 -13.72 -1.05 -20.92
C LEU A 239 -12.80 -0.85 -22.14
N PRO A 240 -12.42 0.39 -22.53
CA PRO A 240 -11.43 0.59 -23.60
C PRO A 240 -10.07 0.00 -23.25
N PHE A 241 -9.63 0.14 -21.99
CA PHE A 241 -8.36 -0.40 -21.52
C PHE A 241 -8.33 -1.93 -21.54
N LEU A 242 -9.40 -2.61 -21.14
CA LEU A 242 -9.50 -4.07 -21.19
C LEU A 242 -9.31 -4.60 -22.63
N LYS A 243 -9.92 -3.94 -23.62
CA LYS A 243 -9.75 -4.29 -25.04
C LYS A 243 -8.30 -4.08 -25.48
N LEU A 244 -7.72 -2.93 -25.16
CA LEU A 244 -6.32 -2.62 -25.46
C LEU A 244 -5.36 -3.66 -24.84
N ALA A 245 -5.60 -4.05 -23.59
CA ALA A 245 -4.80 -5.04 -22.88
C ALA A 245 -4.90 -6.43 -23.53
N ARG A 246 -6.10 -6.84 -23.95
CA ARG A 246 -6.30 -8.08 -24.69
C ARG A 246 -5.53 -8.08 -26.01
N ASP A 247 -5.63 -6.99 -26.77
CA ASP A 247 -4.93 -6.81 -28.05
C ASP A 247 -3.39 -6.76 -27.87
N ALA A 248 -2.92 -6.25 -26.73
CA ALA A 248 -1.51 -6.21 -26.34
C ALA A 248 -0.96 -7.57 -25.85
N GLY A 249 -1.79 -8.60 -25.75
CA GLY A 249 -1.38 -9.96 -25.39
C GLY A 249 -1.59 -10.33 -23.93
N VAL A 250 -2.30 -9.51 -23.14
CA VAL A 250 -2.70 -9.89 -21.79
C VAL A 250 -3.68 -11.06 -21.86
N ARG A 251 -3.37 -12.13 -21.14
CA ARG A 251 -4.15 -13.37 -21.12
C ARG A 251 -4.97 -13.51 -19.85
N ARG A 252 -4.39 -13.12 -18.71
CA ARG A 252 -4.99 -13.33 -17.40
C ARG A 252 -5.33 -12.06 -16.66
N VAL A 253 -6.52 -11.98 -16.10
CA VAL A 253 -7.02 -10.77 -15.42
C VAL A 253 -7.61 -11.11 -14.07
N VAL A 254 -7.21 -10.35 -13.04
CA VAL A 254 -7.86 -10.36 -11.74
C VAL A 254 -8.40 -8.97 -11.46
N LEU A 255 -9.72 -8.84 -11.39
CA LEU A 255 -10.39 -7.57 -11.08
C LEU A 255 -10.72 -7.51 -9.58
N LEU A 256 -10.39 -6.41 -8.93
CA LEU A 256 -10.95 -6.06 -7.63
C LEU A 256 -12.30 -5.36 -7.83
N SER A 257 -13.35 -6.01 -7.35
CA SER A 257 -14.73 -5.52 -7.34
C SER A 257 -15.25 -5.48 -5.89
N THR A 258 -16.54 -5.70 -5.67
CA THR A 258 -17.18 -5.68 -4.35
C THR A 258 -18.26 -6.76 -4.21
N SER A 259 -18.45 -7.27 -3.00
CA SER A 259 -19.45 -8.28 -2.64
C SER A 259 -20.89 -7.89 -3.01
N VAL A 260 -21.25 -6.62 -2.87
CA VAL A 260 -22.63 -6.14 -3.11
C VAL A 260 -22.98 -5.96 -4.60
N VAL A 261 -22.00 -6.03 -5.51
CA VAL A 261 -22.23 -5.87 -6.96
C VAL A 261 -21.86 -7.16 -7.69
N ALA A 262 -22.84 -7.77 -8.34
CA ALA A 262 -22.66 -8.95 -9.20
C ALA A 262 -22.35 -8.55 -10.65
N ALA A 263 -21.97 -9.52 -11.48
CA ALA A 263 -21.85 -9.34 -12.93
C ALA A 263 -23.16 -8.77 -13.52
N GLY A 264 -23.04 -7.83 -14.46
CA GLY A 264 -24.17 -7.14 -15.09
C GLY A 264 -24.84 -6.07 -14.20
N GLY A 265 -24.42 -5.93 -12.94
CA GLY A 265 -24.82 -4.82 -12.08
C GLY A 265 -24.19 -3.49 -12.51
N PRO A 266 -24.61 -2.34 -11.95
CA PRO A 266 -24.07 -1.03 -12.32
C PRO A 266 -22.59 -0.90 -11.98
N GLY A 267 -21.89 0.01 -12.67
CA GLY A 267 -20.51 0.39 -12.34
C GLY A 267 -19.55 -0.81 -12.41
N PRO A 268 -18.99 -1.25 -11.26
CA PRO A 268 -18.13 -2.43 -11.19
C PRO A 268 -18.74 -3.73 -11.74
N GLY A 269 -20.08 -3.86 -11.79
CA GLY A 269 -20.74 -5.05 -12.33
C GLY A 269 -20.66 -5.16 -13.86
N ILE A 270 -20.65 -4.02 -14.56
CA ILE A 270 -20.43 -3.95 -16.01
C ILE A 270 -18.99 -4.35 -16.33
N VAL A 271 -18.02 -3.84 -15.56
CA VAL A 271 -16.60 -4.19 -15.73
C VAL A 271 -16.37 -5.68 -15.42
N HIS A 272 -17.03 -6.21 -14.39
CA HIS A 272 -17.02 -7.64 -14.08
C HIS A 272 -17.46 -8.48 -15.29
N GLU A 273 -18.65 -8.23 -15.83
CA GLU A 273 -19.17 -8.96 -16.99
C GLU A 273 -18.21 -8.89 -18.18
N ALA A 274 -17.70 -7.69 -18.48
CA ALA A 274 -16.75 -7.50 -19.56
C ALA A 274 -15.42 -8.25 -19.37
N VAL A 275 -14.90 -8.35 -18.14
CA VAL A 275 -13.69 -9.14 -17.86
C VAL A 275 -13.91 -10.61 -18.21
N ALA A 276 -15.07 -11.17 -17.85
CA ALA A 276 -15.40 -12.56 -18.15
C ALA A 276 -15.65 -12.81 -19.66
N GLU A 277 -16.08 -11.80 -20.41
CA GLU A 277 -16.29 -11.89 -21.86
C GLU A 277 -15.00 -11.70 -22.68
N ILE A 278 -14.09 -10.82 -22.23
CA ILE A 278 -12.90 -10.42 -23.01
C ILE A 278 -11.74 -11.40 -22.80
N PHE A 279 -11.62 -12.03 -21.64
CA PHE A 279 -10.47 -12.85 -21.26
C PHE A 279 -10.85 -14.30 -20.98
N ASP A 280 -10.05 -15.23 -21.48
CA ASP A 280 -10.23 -16.67 -21.26
C ASP A 280 -9.77 -17.12 -19.86
N GLU A 281 -8.90 -16.32 -19.23
CA GLU A 281 -8.36 -16.57 -17.89
C GLU A 281 -8.68 -15.38 -16.99
N TRP A 282 -9.67 -15.52 -16.12
CA TRP A 282 -10.14 -14.41 -15.31
C TRP A 282 -10.51 -14.83 -13.88
N ALA A 283 -10.46 -13.87 -12.97
CA ALA A 283 -11.12 -13.93 -11.68
C ALA A 283 -11.60 -12.54 -11.26
N VAL A 284 -12.74 -12.48 -10.57
CA VAL A 284 -13.25 -11.22 -10.01
C VAL A 284 -13.33 -11.37 -8.51
N LEU A 285 -12.49 -10.62 -7.79
CA LEU A 285 -12.48 -10.62 -6.33
C LEU A 285 -13.57 -9.68 -5.84
N ARG A 286 -14.49 -10.21 -5.03
CA ARG A 286 -15.64 -9.49 -4.48
C ARG A 286 -15.54 -9.47 -2.95
N PRO A 287 -14.57 -8.72 -2.40
CA PRO A 287 -14.45 -8.59 -0.96
C PRO A 287 -15.71 -7.99 -0.33
N SER A 288 -15.99 -8.44 0.89
CA SER A 288 -16.88 -7.77 1.83
C SER A 288 -16.18 -6.53 2.43
N TRP A 289 -16.55 -6.09 3.62
CA TRP A 289 -16.05 -4.83 4.19
C TRP A 289 -14.61 -4.95 4.66
N PHE A 290 -13.81 -3.93 4.41
CA PHE A 290 -12.38 -3.99 4.73
C PHE A 290 -12.18 -3.75 6.22
N MET A 291 -11.34 -4.57 6.85
CA MET A 291 -10.88 -4.31 8.22
C MET A 291 -10.14 -2.96 8.32
N GLN A 292 -9.47 -2.54 7.24
CA GLN A 292 -8.77 -1.27 7.12
C GLN A 292 -9.67 -0.02 7.27
N ASN A 293 -11.01 -0.17 7.26
CA ASN A 293 -11.93 0.94 7.50
C ASN A 293 -11.77 1.56 8.90
N VAL A 294 -11.10 0.89 9.85
CA VAL A 294 -10.78 1.47 11.17
C VAL A 294 -9.38 2.08 11.24
N LEU A 295 -8.64 2.15 10.13
CA LEU A 295 -7.28 2.69 10.04
C LEU A 295 -7.19 3.93 9.14
N GLY A 296 -6.04 4.63 9.24
CA GLY A 296 -5.69 5.74 8.36
C GLY A 296 -6.72 6.87 8.38
N ASP A 297 -7.02 7.42 7.21
CA ASP A 297 -7.93 8.56 7.04
C ASP A 297 -9.39 8.16 6.79
N HIS A 298 -9.74 6.88 6.96
CA HIS A 298 -11.13 6.46 6.82
C HIS A 298 -12.01 7.12 7.91
N VAL A 299 -13.28 7.39 7.59
CA VAL A 299 -14.20 8.12 8.47
C VAL A 299 -14.38 7.47 9.86
N HIS A 300 -14.44 6.14 9.92
CA HIS A 300 -14.48 5.44 11.21
C HIS A 300 -13.17 5.59 11.98
N ALA A 301 -12.03 5.49 11.31
CA ALA A 301 -10.72 5.67 11.93
C ALA A 301 -10.57 7.07 12.54
N GLN A 302 -11.02 8.10 11.80
CA GLN A 302 -11.03 9.48 12.27
C GLN A 302 -11.94 9.66 13.49
N SER A 303 -13.16 9.11 13.46
CA SER A 303 -14.11 9.20 14.58
C SER A 303 -13.67 8.39 15.81
N ILE A 304 -13.03 7.24 15.62
CA ILE A 304 -12.42 6.47 16.72
C ILE A 304 -11.32 7.30 17.39
N ARG A 305 -10.42 7.94 16.61
CA ARG A 305 -9.35 8.77 17.17
C ARG A 305 -9.85 10.03 17.86
N ALA A 306 -10.86 10.68 17.29
CA ALA A 306 -11.41 11.93 17.83
C ALA A 306 -12.28 11.70 19.06
N ASP A 307 -13.19 10.72 18.98
CA ASP A 307 -14.32 10.61 19.89
C ASP A 307 -14.45 9.23 20.55
N SER A 308 -13.63 8.25 20.17
CA SER A 308 -13.80 6.83 20.55
C SER A 308 -15.18 6.26 20.17
N VAL A 309 -15.73 6.72 19.05
CA VAL A 309 -17.04 6.30 18.56
C VAL A 309 -16.93 5.77 17.13
N ILE A 310 -17.67 4.69 16.85
CA ILE A 310 -18.03 4.27 15.50
C ILE A 310 -19.50 4.59 15.30
N THR A 311 -19.84 5.44 14.34
CA THR A 311 -21.24 5.75 14.01
C THR A 311 -21.64 5.07 12.69
N THR A 312 -22.74 4.34 12.70
CA THR A 312 -23.31 3.69 11.50
C THR A 312 -24.83 3.80 11.48
N ALA A 313 -25.46 3.47 10.35
CA ALA A 313 -26.90 3.18 10.26
C ALA A 313 -27.19 1.67 10.14
N ALA A 314 -26.20 0.83 10.48
CA ALA A 314 -26.24 -0.62 10.27
C ALA A 314 -26.99 -1.38 11.38
N GLY A 315 -27.32 -0.72 12.50
CA GLY A 315 -27.98 -1.35 13.64
C GLY A 315 -27.23 -2.59 14.11
N ASN A 316 -27.95 -3.71 14.23
CA ASN A 316 -27.39 -5.02 14.61
C ASN A 316 -26.94 -5.86 13.41
N GLY A 317 -26.91 -5.27 12.21
CA GLY A 317 -26.46 -5.95 11.00
C GLY A 317 -25.04 -6.48 11.16
N ARG A 318 -24.76 -7.62 10.54
CA ARG A 318 -23.47 -8.32 10.65
C ARG A 318 -22.78 -8.33 9.29
N VAL A 319 -21.45 -8.28 9.32
CA VAL A 319 -20.61 -8.23 8.12
C VAL A 319 -19.40 -9.14 8.28
N GLY A 320 -19.09 -9.92 7.24
CA GLY A 320 -17.88 -10.73 7.16
C GLY A 320 -16.62 -9.89 6.84
N PHE A 321 -16.21 -8.99 7.74
CA PHE A 321 -15.06 -8.09 7.53
C PHE A 321 -13.80 -8.83 7.08
N ILE A 322 -13.15 -8.38 6.01
CA ILE A 322 -12.01 -9.04 5.35
C ILE A 322 -10.74 -8.16 5.45
N ASP A 323 -9.58 -8.77 5.71
CA ASP A 323 -8.28 -8.09 5.69
C ASP A 323 -7.80 -7.89 4.24
N ALA A 324 -7.33 -6.69 3.89
CA ALA A 324 -6.66 -6.44 2.62
C ALA A 324 -5.46 -7.36 2.33
N ASP A 325 -4.77 -7.87 3.35
CA ASP A 325 -3.72 -8.89 3.15
C ASP A 325 -4.26 -10.22 2.63
N ASP A 326 -5.48 -10.60 3.03
CA ASP A 326 -6.15 -11.81 2.55
C ASP A 326 -6.68 -11.61 1.13
N ILE A 327 -7.21 -10.43 0.82
CA ILE A 327 -7.58 -10.05 -0.55
C ILE A 327 -6.36 -10.14 -1.47
N ALA A 328 -5.23 -9.59 -1.04
CA ALA A 328 -4.00 -9.62 -1.81
C ALA A 328 -3.46 -11.04 -2.01
N ARG A 329 -3.50 -11.88 -0.97
CA ARG A 329 -3.16 -13.31 -1.09
C ARG A 329 -4.02 -14.02 -2.15
N VAL A 330 -5.33 -13.83 -2.09
CA VAL A 330 -6.25 -14.42 -3.08
C VAL A 330 -5.95 -13.88 -4.48
N GLY A 331 -5.69 -12.59 -4.63
CA GLY A 331 -5.34 -11.98 -5.92
C GLY A 331 -4.06 -12.55 -6.52
N VAL A 332 -3.02 -12.75 -5.71
CA VAL A 332 -1.77 -13.38 -6.14
C VAL A 332 -1.98 -14.83 -6.56
N GLU A 333 -2.71 -15.61 -5.77
CA GLU A 333 -3.00 -17.01 -6.16
C GLU A 333 -3.87 -17.08 -7.42
N ALA A 334 -4.85 -16.20 -7.59
CA ALA A 334 -5.65 -16.14 -8.81
C ALA A 334 -4.81 -15.77 -10.04
N LEU A 335 -3.83 -14.88 -9.91
CA LEU A 335 -2.89 -14.53 -10.99
C LEU A 335 -1.94 -15.67 -11.33
N LEU A 336 -1.52 -16.47 -10.35
CA LEU A 336 -0.45 -17.47 -10.52
C LEU A 336 -0.94 -18.92 -10.60
N SER A 337 -2.23 -19.16 -10.38
CA SER A 337 -2.81 -20.50 -10.39
C SER A 337 -2.50 -21.23 -11.72
N PRO A 338 -2.02 -22.49 -11.69
CA PRO A 338 -1.82 -23.27 -12.90
C PRO A 338 -3.09 -23.45 -13.73
N THR A 339 -4.26 -23.44 -13.07
CA THR A 339 -5.57 -23.52 -13.71
C THR A 339 -6.33 -22.20 -13.46
N PRO A 340 -6.82 -21.53 -14.52
CA PRO A 340 -7.58 -20.30 -14.33
C PRO A 340 -8.86 -20.59 -13.54
N LEU A 341 -9.20 -19.71 -12.60
CA LEU A 341 -10.37 -19.89 -11.74
C LEU A 341 -11.69 -19.67 -12.50
N ASN A 342 -11.69 -18.71 -13.44
CA ASN A 342 -12.82 -18.37 -14.32
C ASN A 342 -14.14 -18.23 -13.57
N THR A 343 -14.08 -17.49 -12.46
CA THR A 343 -15.20 -17.29 -11.55
C THR A 343 -15.02 -16.01 -10.74
N ASP A 344 -16.11 -15.53 -10.15
CA ASP A 344 -16.07 -14.49 -9.14
C ASP A 344 -16.05 -15.07 -7.72
N LEU A 345 -15.36 -14.38 -6.82
CA LEU A 345 -14.98 -14.89 -5.52
C LEU A 345 -15.42 -13.90 -4.44
N ILE A 346 -16.48 -14.24 -3.70
CA ILE A 346 -16.85 -13.47 -2.50
C ILE A 346 -15.81 -13.76 -1.41
N LEU A 347 -15.19 -12.70 -0.88
CA LEU A 347 -14.13 -12.80 0.13
C LEU A 347 -14.60 -12.19 1.45
N THR A 348 -14.58 -12.99 2.51
CA THR A 348 -14.97 -12.57 3.86
C THR A 348 -13.89 -12.97 4.87
N GLY A 349 -13.85 -12.29 6.01
CA GLY A 349 -13.15 -12.81 7.18
C GLY A 349 -13.79 -14.09 7.74
N PRO A 350 -13.22 -14.64 8.82
CA PRO A 350 -13.66 -15.92 9.39
C PRO A 350 -14.98 -15.84 10.16
N ALA A 351 -15.50 -14.64 10.44
CA ALA A 351 -16.74 -14.42 11.19
C ALA A 351 -17.50 -13.21 10.65
N ALA A 352 -18.83 -13.30 10.61
CA ALA A 352 -19.69 -12.13 10.46
C ALA A 352 -19.81 -11.44 11.82
N LEU A 353 -19.57 -10.13 11.89
CA LEU A 353 -19.53 -9.33 13.12
C LEU A 353 -20.46 -8.13 13.00
N SER A 354 -21.14 -7.75 14.09
CA SER A 354 -21.77 -6.43 14.16
C SER A 354 -20.74 -5.33 14.43
N TYR A 355 -21.14 -4.07 14.28
CA TYR A 355 -20.29 -2.96 14.69
C TYR A 355 -20.12 -2.87 16.22
N ASP A 356 -21.05 -3.42 17.00
CA ASP A 356 -20.86 -3.62 18.45
C ASP A 356 -19.74 -4.63 18.73
N ASP A 357 -19.71 -5.75 18.01
CA ASP A 357 -18.64 -6.75 18.10
C ASP A 357 -17.28 -6.12 17.74
N VAL A 358 -17.23 -5.30 16.67
CA VAL A 358 -16.04 -4.55 16.25
C VAL A 358 -15.57 -3.58 17.34
N ALA A 359 -16.46 -2.75 17.88
CA ALA A 359 -16.12 -1.78 18.93
C ALA A 359 -15.62 -2.48 20.21
N ALA A 360 -16.23 -3.62 20.58
CA ALA A 360 -15.80 -4.42 21.72
C ALA A 360 -14.38 -5.00 21.52
N ILE A 361 -14.08 -5.55 20.34
CA ILE A 361 -12.75 -6.07 20.01
C ILE A 361 -11.70 -4.95 20.04
N LEU A 362 -11.99 -3.80 19.44
CA LEU A 362 -11.07 -2.66 19.45
C LEU A 362 -10.85 -2.14 20.87
N THR A 363 -11.89 -2.10 21.70
CA THR A 363 -11.78 -1.71 23.11
C THR A 363 -10.85 -2.63 23.88
N GLU A 364 -11.01 -3.94 23.71
CA GLU A 364 -10.19 -4.92 24.40
C GLU A 364 -8.72 -4.85 23.97
N VAL A 365 -8.47 -4.67 22.68
CA VAL A 365 -7.12 -4.63 22.11
C VAL A 365 -6.38 -3.33 22.44
N SER A 366 -7.05 -2.18 22.29
CA SER A 366 -6.43 -0.86 22.46
C SER A 366 -6.47 -0.35 23.88
N GLY A 367 -7.35 -0.89 24.75
CA GLY A 367 -7.63 -0.35 26.08
C GLY A 367 -8.44 0.95 26.08
N LEU A 368 -8.80 1.50 24.92
CA LEU A 368 -9.64 2.69 24.79
C LEU A 368 -11.12 2.30 24.81
N PRO A 369 -12.00 3.06 25.50
CA PRO A 369 -13.43 2.74 25.57
C PRO A 369 -14.14 3.10 24.26
N ILE A 370 -14.00 2.26 23.24
CA ILE A 370 -14.58 2.47 21.91
C ILE A 370 -16.02 1.97 21.90
N THR A 371 -16.95 2.81 21.46
CA THR A 371 -18.38 2.48 21.43
C THR A 371 -18.93 2.57 20.02
N HIS A 372 -19.88 1.70 19.69
CA HIS A 372 -20.67 1.82 18.47
C HIS A 372 -21.99 2.52 18.78
N VAL A 373 -22.35 3.48 17.93
CA VAL A 373 -23.61 4.23 17.99
C VAL A 373 -24.32 4.06 16.66
N THR A 374 -25.56 3.58 16.73
CA THR A 374 -26.45 3.59 15.57
C THR A 374 -27.16 4.93 15.46
N ASP A 375 -27.10 5.56 14.30
CA ASP A 375 -27.83 6.78 13.97
C ASP A 375 -28.75 6.55 12.76
N ASP A 376 -29.60 7.53 12.48
CA ASP A 376 -30.45 7.52 11.29
C ASP A 376 -29.62 7.73 10.01
N ALA A 377 -29.99 7.05 8.92
CA ALA A 377 -29.27 7.11 7.66
C ALA A 377 -29.19 8.52 7.07
N ASP A 378 -30.25 9.35 7.22
CA ASP A 378 -30.22 10.73 6.74
C ASP A 378 -29.25 11.59 7.55
N LYS A 379 -29.14 11.34 8.86
CA LYS A 379 -28.15 12.02 9.69
C LYS A 379 -26.74 11.59 9.34
N LEU A 380 -26.51 10.30 9.08
CA LEU A 380 -25.21 9.79 8.67
C LEU A 380 -24.78 10.40 7.33
N ARG A 381 -25.70 10.50 6.36
CA ARG A 381 -25.48 11.22 5.09
C ARG A 381 -25.04 12.67 5.34
N VAL A 382 -25.75 13.41 6.20
CA VAL A 382 -25.40 14.81 6.54
C VAL A 382 -24.01 14.89 7.19
N ARG A 383 -23.63 13.92 8.04
CA ARG A 383 -22.28 13.87 8.63
C ARG A 383 -21.20 13.64 7.57
N PHE A 384 -21.42 12.74 6.61
CA PHE A 384 -20.49 12.50 5.51
C PHE A 384 -20.32 13.74 4.63
N GLU A 385 -21.41 14.43 4.30
CA GLU A 385 -21.36 15.70 3.54
C GLU A 385 -20.58 16.79 4.31
N ALA A 386 -20.75 16.87 5.62
CA ALA A 386 -20.04 17.85 6.46
C ALA A 386 -18.52 17.67 6.47
N VAL A 387 -18.02 16.45 6.19
CA VAL A 387 -16.58 16.16 6.05
C VAL A 387 -16.11 16.14 4.58
N GLY A 388 -16.94 16.66 3.66
CA GLY A 388 -16.57 16.89 2.26
C GLY A 388 -16.87 15.72 1.32
N VAL A 389 -17.57 14.68 1.76
CA VAL A 389 -18.00 13.59 0.87
C VAL A 389 -19.10 14.11 -0.07
N ASN A 390 -19.00 13.78 -1.36
CA ASN A 390 -20.00 14.16 -2.35
C ASN A 390 -21.41 13.66 -1.93
N PRO A 391 -22.49 14.45 -2.07
CA PRO A 391 -23.84 14.06 -1.62
C PRO A 391 -24.37 12.74 -2.19
N MET A 392 -24.05 12.42 -3.45
CA MET A 392 -24.42 11.14 -4.07
C MET A 392 -23.71 9.97 -3.40
N ILE A 393 -22.41 10.12 -3.14
CA ILE A 393 -21.59 9.12 -2.44
C ILE A 393 -22.02 8.99 -0.98
N ALA A 394 -22.28 10.10 -0.29
CA ALA A 394 -22.77 10.10 1.09
C ALA A 394 -24.11 9.37 1.21
N THR A 395 -25.03 9.60 0.28
CA THR A 395 -26.32 8.89 0.21
C THR A 395 -26.11 7.40 -0.02
N PHE A 396 -25.24 7.04 -0.96
CA PHE A 396 -24.93 5.65 -1.26
C PHE A 396 -24.32 4.92 -0.04
N LEU A 397 -23.34 5.52 0.63
CA LEU A 397 -22.71 4.97 1.83
C LEU A 397 -23.74 4.77 2.96
N ALA A 398 -24.60 5.74 3.21
CA ALA A 398 -25.66 5.61 4.22
C ALA A 398 -26.69 4.52 3.87
N GLN A 399 -27.00 4.33 2.59
CA GLN A 399 -27.90 3.26 2.14
C GLN A 399 -27.26 1.87 2.23
N LEU A 400 -25.94 1.75 2.08
CA LEU A 400 -25.23 0.49 2.32
C LEU A 400 -25.38 0.04 3.78
N ASP A 401 -25.27 0.96 4.74
CA ASP A 401 -25.52 0.66 6.15
C ASP A 401 -26.94 0.14 6.39
N VAL A 402 -27.96 0.75 5.77
CA VAL A 402 -29.35 0.25 5.87
C VAL A 402 -29.47 -1.16 5.28
N ALA A 403 -28.77 -1.45 4.18
CA ALA A 403 -28.77 -2.78 3.58
C ALA A 403 -28.06 -3.82 4.49
N ILE A 404 -26.98 -3.43 5.17
CA ILE A 404 -26.31 -4.24 6.19
C ILE A 404 -27.27 -4.52 7.36
N ALA A 405 -28.04 -3.53 7.81
CA ALA A 405 -29.06 -3.72 8.84
C ALA A 405 -30.13 -4.75 8.42
N GLY A 406 -30.42 -4.84 7.11
CA GLY A 406 -31.27 -5.85 6.50
C GLY A 406 -30.64 -7.23 6.32
N GLY A 407 -29.37 -7.42 6.69
CA GLY A 407 -28.66 -8.71 6.67
C GLY A 407 -28.04 -9.08 5.32
N ILE A 408 -27.87 -8.13 4.39
CA ILE A 408 -27.32 -8.43 3.05
C ILE A 408 -25.88 -9.00 3.09
N GLU A 409 -25.17 -8.80 4.20
CA GLU A 409 -23.77 -9.19 4.41
C GLU A 409 -23.53 -10.10 5.62
N ASP A 410 -24.61 -10.61 6.23
CA ASP A 410 -24.51 -11.56 7.34
C ASP A 410 -24.16 -12.96 6.82
N ARG A 411 -22.91 -13.09 6.36
CA ARG A 411 -22.38 -14.32 5.79
C ARG A 411 -20.86 -14.41 5.97
N THR A 412 -20.38 -15.65 5.94
CA THR A 412 -18.96 -15.98 5.79
C THR A 412 -18.78 -16.94 4.63
N THR A 413 -17.60 -16.93 4.04
CA THR A 413 -17.17 -17.83 2.97
C THR A 413 -15.85 -18.49 3.36
N ASP A 414 -15.59 -19.66 2.81
CA ASP A 414 -14.32 -20.38 2.94
C ASP A 414 -13.32 -20.01 1.83
N THR A 415 -13.64 -19.01 1.00
CA THR A 415 -12.92 -18.69 -0.24
C THR A 415 -11.44 -18.41 -0.02
N VAL A 416 -11.09 -17.62 1.01
CA VAL A 416 -9.69 -17.32 1.34
C VAL A 416 -8.93 -18.61 1.64
N LEU A 417 -9.49 -19.48 2.49
CA LEU A 417 -8.89 -20.76 2.84
C LEU A 417 -8.75 -21.67 1.62
N ARG A 418 -9.82 -21.82 0.83
CA ARG A 418 -9.83 -22.69 -0.36
C ARG A 418 -8.80 -22.27 -1.41
N VAL A 419 -8.67 -20.97 -1.67
CA VAL A 419 -7.79 -20.46 -2.74
C VAL A 419 -6.32 -20.41 -2.29
N THR A 420 -6.06 -20.10 -1.02
CA THR A 420 -4.69 -19.81 -0.55
C THR A 420 -4.09 -20.88 0.37
N GLY A 421 -4.90 -21.85 0.81
CA GLY A 421 -4.52 -22.86 1.80
C GLY A 421 -4.35 -22.34 3.23
N THR A 422 -4.56 -21.04 3.48
CA THR A 422 -4.41 -20.40 4.80
C THR A 422 -5.72 -19.75 5.22
N ALA A 423 -6.12 -19.91 6.48
CA ALA A 423 -7.33 -19.30 7.00
C ALA A 423 -7.31 -17.76 6.84
N PRO A 424 -8.47 -17.10 6.65
CA PRO A 424 -8.54 -15.66 6.70
C PRO A 424 -8.24 -15.17 8.12
N ARG A 425 -7.58 -14.02 8.22
CA ARG A 425 -7.25 -13.37 9.48
C ARG A 425 -8.51 -12.92 10.19
N SER A 426 -8.57 -13.11 11.50
CA SER A 426 -9.68 -12.59 12.31
C SER A 426 -9.55 -11.09 12.56
N PHE A 427 -10.68 -10.41 12.79
CA PHE A 427 -10.69 -8.98 13.12
C PHE A 427 -9.84 -8.67 14.37
N ARG A 428 -9.83 -9.59 15.35
CA ARG A 428 -9.00 -9.47 16.56
C ARG A 428 -7.51 -9.54 16.26
N GLU A 429 -7.06 -10.48 15.43
CA GLU A 429 -5.64 -10.58 15.04
C GLU A 429 -5.21 -9.38 14.21
N PHE A 430 -6.11 -8.85 13.38
CA PHE A 430 -5.92 -7.59 12.67
C PHE A 430 -5.75 -6.43 13.66
N ALA A 431 -6.74 -6.19 14.52
CA ALA A 431 -6.71 -5.13 15.49
C ALA A 431 -5.46 -5.20 16.39
N ALA A 432 -5.09 -6.40 16.85
CA ALA A 432 -3.93 -6.61 17.73
C ALA A 432 -2.57 -6.32 17.07
N ALA A 433 -2.49 -6.26 15.74
CA ALA A 433 -1.28 -5.81 15.07
C ALA A 433 -1.28 -4.29 14.83
N GLU A 434 -2.44 -3.72 14.52
CA GLU A 434 -2.56 -2.34 14.04
C GLU A 434 -2.79 -1.31 15.16
N PHE A 435 -3.39 -1.72 16.29
CA PHE A 435 -3.75 -0.84 17.41
C PHE A 435 -2.83 -0.99 18.64
N ARG A 436 -1.60 -1.49 18.45
CA ARG A 436 -0.66 -1.65 19.58
C ARG A 436 -0.30 -0.30 20.19
N LEU A 437 -0.48 -0.22 21.52
CA LEU A 437 -0.09 0.89 22.40
C LEU A 437 1.42 1.13 22.42
#